data_AF-A0A7J2KSI9-F1
#
_entry.id   AF-A0A7J2KSI9-F1
#
_cell.length_a   1.000
_cell.length_b   1.000
_cell.length_c   1.000
_cell.angle_alpha   90.00
_cell.angle_beta   90.00
_cell.angle_gamma   90.00
#
_symmetry.space_group_name_H-M   'P 1'
#
loop_
_entity.id
_entity.type
_entity.pdbx_description
1 polymer ?
#
loop_
_entity_poly.entity_id
_entity_poly.type
_entity_poly.pdbx_seq_one_letter_code
_entity_poly.pdbx_strand_id
1 'polypeptide(L)'
;MVPTEYENEHQVVLPRPGSEMDIGKTLTHKKFAFQNYKKKMSTSENARLIDHFPEAVDRYIKDGTRVEKLYETGYTEWEISFFTGLPGYVETIQEFKKKEQFR
;
A
#
# COMPACT_ATOMS: atom_id res chain seq x y z
N MET A 1 -9.28 -35.88 -9.86
CA MET A 1 -8.63 -35.14 -8.76
C MET A 1 -9.23 -33.76 -8.69
N VAL A 2 -9.91 -33.44 -7.60
CA VAL A 2 -10.44 -32.09 -7.35
C VAL A 2 -9.39 -31.22 -6.63
N PRO A 3 -9.42 -29.87 -6.71
CA PRO A 3 -8.42 -29.01 -6.08
C PRO A 3 -8.16 -29.33 -4.60
N THR A 4 -9.22 -29.62 -3.84
CA THR A 4 -9.15 -30.01 -2.43
C THR A 4 -8.44 -31.33 -2.19
N GLU A 5 -8.52 -32.27 -3.13
CA GLU A 5 -7.85 -33.57 -3.06
C GLU A 5 -6.34 -33.39 -3.26
N TYR A 6 -5.94 -32.54 -4.22
CA TYR A 6 -4.55 -32.15 -4.46
C TYR A 6 -3.94 -31.37 -3.28
N GLU A 7 -4.68 -30.42 -2.71
CA GLU A 7 -4.24 -29.64 -1.54
C GLU A 7 -3.96 -30.53 -0.33
N ASN A 8 -4.81 -31.52 -0.08
CA ASN A 8 -4.66 -32.47 1.03
C ASN A 8 -3.48 -33.43 0.82
N GLU A 9 -3.32 -33.94 -0.41
CA GLU A 9 -2.23 -34.86 -0.76
C GLU A 9 -0.86 -34.18 -0.69
N HIS A 10 -0.76 -32.95 -1.19
CA HIS A 10 0.50 -32.23 -1.29
C HIS A 10 0.76 -31.26 -0.12
N GLN A 11 -0.18 -31.11 0.83
CA GLN A 11 -0.11 -30.16 1.94
C GLN A 11 0.18 -28.72 1.47
N VAL A 12 -0.33 -28.36 0.29
CA VAL A 12 -0.21 -27.02 -0.30
C VAL A 12 -1.59 -26.38 -0.37
N VAL A 13 -1.66 -25.06 -0.22
CA VAL A 13 -2.89 -24.31 -0.49
C VAL A 13 -2.79 -23.77 -1.91
N LEU A 14 -3.74 -24.15 -2.76
CA LEU A 14 -3.80 -23.62 -4.11
C LEU A 14 -4.35 -22.20 -4.06
N PRO A 15 -3.76 -21.27 -4.82
CA PRO A 15 -4.26 -19.92 -4.88
C PRO A 15 -5.68 -19.93 -5.46
N ARG A 16 -6.62 -19.37 -4.70
CA ARG A 16 -8.01 -19.20 -5.13
C ARG A 16 -8.13 -17.86 -5.85
N PRO A 17 -8.96 -17.75 -6.89
CA PRO A 17 -9.16 -16.48 -7.60
C PRO A 17 -9.49 -15.32 -6.64
N GLY A 18 -10.33 -15.56 -5.62
CA GLY A 18 -10.64 -14.57 -4.59
C GLY A 18 -9.43 -14.15 -3.75
N SER A 19 -8.57 -15.10 -3.36
CA SER A 19 -7.35 -14.82 -2.59
C SER A 19 -6.29 -14.09 -3.41
N GLU A 20 -6.09 -14.45 -4.68
CA GLU A 20 -5.19 -13.70 -5.57
C GLU A 20 -5.71 -12.28 -5.86
N MET A 21 -7.02 -12.11 -5.98
CA MET A 21 -7.66 -10.80 -6.18
C MET A 21 -7.68 -9.92 -4.92
N ASP A 22 -7.76 -10.49 -3.72
CA ASP A 22 -7.72 -9.74 -2.43
C ASP A 22 -6.29 -9.44 -1.95
N ILE A 23 -5.30 -10.25 -2.33
CA ILE A 23 -3.88 -10.03 -2.00
C ILE A 23 -3.32 -8.78 -2.72
N GLY A 24 -3.92 -8.39 -3.85
CA GLY A 24 -3.49 -7.22 -4.62
C GLY A 24 -4.57 -6.16 -4.68
N LYS A 25 -4.32 -4.98 -4.11
CA LYS A 25 -4.43 -3.67 -4.81
C LYS A 25 -4.41 -2.48 -3.84
N THR A 26 -5.06 -2.53 -2.68
CA THR A 26 -5.34 -1.29 -1.93
C THR A 26 -4.13 -0.67 -1.22
N LEU A 27 -3.37 -1.46 -0.44
CA LEU A 27 -2.15 -0.97 0.23
C LEU A 27 -1.02 -0.73 -0.79
N THR A 28 -0.89 -1.60 -1.77
CA THR A 28 0.12 -1.52 -2.83
C THR A 28 -0.05 -0.29 -3.72
N HIS A 29 -1.28 0.03 -4.15
CA HIS A 29 -1.55 1.23 -4.97
C HIS A 29 -1.33 2.51 -4.15
N LYS A 30 -1.74 2.53 -2.88
CA LYS A 30 -1.48 3.66 -1.97
C LYS A 30 0.01 3.92 -1.78
N LYS A 31 0.78 2.85 -1.55
CA LYS A 31 2.24 2.88 -1.43
C LYS A 31 2.91 3.43 -2.67
N PHE A 32 2.59 2.88 -3.85
CA PHE A 32 3.18 3.37 -5.10
C PHE A 32 2.77 4.81 -5.43
N ALA A 33 1.51 5.17 -5.20
CA ALA A 33 1.03 6.54 -5.40
C ALA A 33 1.84 7.54 -4.57
N PHE A 34 2.03 7.27 -3.28
CA PHE A 34 2.82 8.12 -2.40
C PHE A 34 4.30 8.16 -2.78
N GLN A 35 4.91 7.03 -3.11
CA GLN A 35 6.32 6.97 -3.53
C GLN A 35 6.59 7.75 -4.81
N ASN A 36 5.73 7.62 -5.82
CA ASN A 36 5.84 8.35 -7.08
C ASN A 36 5.68 9.87 -6.85
N TYR A 37 4.77 10.26 -5.96
CA TYR A 37 4.63 11.65 -5.53
C TYR A 37 5.92 12.19 -4.89
N LYS A 38 6.57 11.44 -4.01
CA LYS A 38 7.85 11.84 -3.39
C LYS A 38 8.97 12.01 -4.42
N LYS A 39 8.94 11.25 -5.51
CA LYS A 39 9.81 11.39 -6.70
C LYS A 39 9.43 12.57 -7.62
N LYS A 40 8.47 13.42 -7.23
CA LYS A 40 8.00 14.58 -7.99
C LYS A 40 7.32 14.25 -9.33
N MET A 41 6.79 13.04 -9.47
CA MET A 41 5.99 12.67 -10.64
C MET A 41 4.63 13.36 -10.61
N SER A 42 4.09 13.74 -11.76
CA SER A 42 2.76 14.34 -11.82
C SER A 42 1.67 13.31 -11.47
N THR A 43 0.51 13.76 -10.98
CA THR A 43 -0.63 12.88 -10.68
C THR A 43 -1.04 12.09 -11.92
N SER A 44 -1.06 12.71 -13.12
CA SER A 44 -1.43 12.05 -14.37
C SER A 44 -0.46 10.93 -14.77
N GLU A 45 0.85 11.13 -14.59
CA GLU A 45 1.84 10.08 -14.85
C GLU A 45 1.75 8.96 -13.82
N ASN A 46 1.59 9.32 -12.55
CA ASN A 46 1.43 8.38 -11.46
C ASN A 46 0.19 7.50 -11.65
N ALA A 47 -0.95 8.10 -12.03
CA ALA A 47 -2.20 7.43 -12.35
C ALA A 47 -2.03 6.39 -13.48
N ARG A 48 -1.31 6.74 -14.54
CA ARG A 48 -0.98 5.81 -15.64
C ARG A 48 -0.12 4.64 -15.17
N LEU A 49 0.85 4.88 -14.29
CA LEU A 49 1.76 3.83 -13.81
C LEU A 49 1.11 2.83 -12.87
N ILE A 50 0.13 3.28 -12.07
CA ILE A 50 -0.57 2.41 -11.11
C ILE A 50 -1.94 1.93 -11.62
N ASP A 51 -2.23 2.16 -12.90
CA ASP A 51 -3.49 1.83 -13.58
C ASP A 51 -4.73 2.27 -12.78
N HIS A 52 -4.80 3.56 -12.49
CA HIS A 52 -5.88 4.12 -11.68
C HIS A 52 -6.29 5.53 -12.12
N PHE A 53 -7.38 6.03 -11.55
CA PHE A 53 -7.90 7.36 -11.83
C PHE A 53 -7.09 8.42 -11.08
N PRO A 54 -6.79 9.58 -11.70
CA PRO A 54 -6.08 10.67 -11.06
C PRO A 54 -6.67 11.08 -9.70
N GLU A 55 -8.00 11.09 -9.58
CA GLU A 55 -8.71 11.44 -8.34
C GLU A 55 -8.42 10.45 -7.22
N ALA A 56 -8.29 9.16 -7.54
CA ALA A 56 -7.92 8.14 -6.57
C ALA A 56 -6.46 8.28 -6.14
N VAL A 57 -5.58 8.62 -7.09
CA VAL A 57 -4.15 8.87 -6.83
C VAL A 57 -3.98 10.07 -5.91
N ASP A 58 -4.66 11.18 -6.17
CA ASP A 58 -4.62 12.37 -5.31
C ASP A 58 -5.11 12.05 -3.88
N ARG A 59 -6.16 11.24 -3.74
CA ARG A 59 -6.62 10.77 -2.43
C ARG A 59 -5.53 9.98 -1.71
N TYR A 60 -4.84 9.07 -2.39
CA TYR A 60 -3.75 8.29 -1.79
C TYR A 60 -2.55 9.15 -1.41
N ILE A 61 -2.21 10.13 -2.24
CA ILE A 61 -1.14 11.10 -1.93
C ILE A 61 -1.52 11.92 -0.69
N LYS A 62 -2.76 12.39 -0.60
CA LYS A 62 -3.26 13.13 0.57
C LYS A 62 -3.23 12.28 1.84
N ASP A 63 -3.65 11.03 1.75
CA ASP A 63 -3.61 10.08 2.87
C ASP A 63 -2.17 9.86 3.34
N GLY A 64 -1.25 9.59 2.41
CA GLY A 64 0.16 9.36 2.74
C GLY A 64 0.87 10.58 3.30
N THR A 65 0.61 11.78 2.77
CA THR A 65 1.19 13.02 3.30
C THR A 65 0.65 13.36 4.70
N ARG A 66 -0.62 13.02 5.00
CA ARG A 66 -1.17 13.17 6.36
C ARG A 66 -0.48 12.23 7.34
N VAL A 67 -0.33 10.95 6.97
CA VAL A 67 0.35 9.94 7.80
C VAL A 67 1.82 10.31 8.02
N GLU A 68 2.52 10.74 6.98
CA GLU A 68 3.92 11.18 7.06
C GLU A 68 4.10 12.34 8.05
N LYS A 69 3.26 13.38 7.96
CA LYS A 69 3.35 14.52 8.88
C LYS A 69 3.16 14.11 10.35
N LEU A 70 2.19 13.23 10.62
CA LEU A 70 1.95 12.76 11.98
C LEU A 70 3.12 11.89 12.48
N TYR A 71 3.65 11.02 11.62
CA TYR A 71 4.83 10.23 11.93
C TYR A 71 6.05 11.09 12.24
N GLU A 72 6.30 12.14 11.44
CA GLU A 72 7.40 13.08 11.66
C GLU A 72 7.23 13.94 12.91
N THR A 73 5.99 14.17 13.35
CA THR A 73 5.69 14.88 14.60
C THR A 73 5.91 14.00 15.84
N GLY A 74 6.11 12.68 15.65
CA GLY A 74 6.40 11.74 16.74
C GLY A 74 5.17 11.07 17.35
N TYR A 75 4.01 11.12 16.68
CA TYR A 75 2.85 10.33 17.10
C TYR A 75 3.11 8.83 16.94
N THR A 76 2.53 8.04 17.84
CA THR A 76 2.59 6.58 17.79
C THR A 76 1.77 6.03 16.63
N GLU A 77 2.08 4.82 16.17
CA GLU A 77 1.31 4.16 15.10
C GLU A 77 -0.17 4.05 15.43
N TRP A 78 -0.49 3.76 16.69
CA TRP A 78 -1.88 3.69 17.16
C TRP A 78 -2.58 5.05 17.03
N GLU A 79 -1.97 6.14 17.49
CA GLU A 79 -2.53 7.49 17.38
C GLU A 79 -2.71 7.91 15.92
N ILE A 80 -1.74 7.60 15.08
CA ILE A 80 -1.81 7.88 13.64
C ILE A 80 -2.97 7.12 13.01
N SER A 81 -3.09 5.82 13.29
CA SER A 81 -4.21 4.99 12.82
C SER A 81 -5.54 5.56 13.31
N PHE A 82 -5.61 5.98 14.57
CA PHE A 82 -6.80 6.59 15.17
C PHE A 82 -7.20 7.90 14.50
N PHE A 83 -6.27 8.83 14.28
CA PHE A 83 -6.55 10.12 13.64
C PHE A 83 -6.85 10.02 12.14
N THR A 84 -6.26 9.02 11.48
CA THR A 84 -6.35 8.91 10.03
C THR A 84 -7.38 7.90 9.55
N GLY A 85 -7.75 6.91 10.36
CA GLY A 85 -8.56 5.77 9.92
C GLY A 85 -7.80 4.87 8.93
N LEU A 86 -6.47 4.93 8.92
CA LEU A 86 -5.59 4.22 7.98
C LEU A 86 -4.62 3.30 8.75
N PRO A 87 -5.10 2.15 9.26
CA PRO A 87 -4.22 1.18 9.91
C PRO A 87 -3.17 0.64 8.93
N GLY A 88 -1.95 0.38 9.40
CA GLY A 88 -0.86 -0.20 8.61
C GLY A 88 -0.23 0.73 7.56
N TYR A 89 -0.70 1.99 7.42
CA TYR A 89 -0.06 2.94 6.51
C TYR A 89 1.33 3.39 7.01
N VAL A 90 1.55 3.35 8.32
CA VAL A 90 2.82 3.73 8.95
C VAL A 90 3.96 2.84 8.47
N GLU A 91 3.72 1.54 8.29
CA GLU A 91 4.70 0.59 7.73
C GLU A 91 5.21 1.05 6.36
N THR A 92 4.31 1.54 5.50
CA THR A 92 4.65 2.05 4.16
C THR A 92 5.61 3.24 4.23
N ILE A 93 5.42 4.14 5.19
CA ILE A 93 6.30 5.29 5.41
C ILE A 93 7.67 4.83 5.94
N GLN A 94 7.69 3.91 6.90
CA GLN A 94 8.93 3.37 7.45
C GLN A 94 9.76 2.66 6.38
N GLU A 95 9.13 1.83 5.54
CA GLU A 95 9.81 1.17 4.43
C GLU A 95 10.39 2.16 3.42
N PHE A 96 9.66 3.24 3.12
CA PHE A 96 10.16 4.29 2.24
C PHE A 96 11.39 4.98 2.84
N LYS A 97 11.32 5.42 4.11
CA LYS A 97 12.46 6.08 4.79
C LYS A 97 13.68 5.17 4.88
N LYS A 98 13.49 3.86 5.16
CA LYS A 98 14.58 2.88 5.11
C LYS A 98 15.23 2.84 3.72
N LYS A 99 14.44 2.76 2.65
CA LYS A 99 14.98 2.74 1.27
C LYS A 99 15.69 4.03 0.87
N GLU A 100 15.28 5.19 1.36
CA GLU A 100 16.00 6.45 1.14
C GLU A 100 17.34 6.49 1.88
N GLN A 101 17.43 5.91 3.08
CA GLN A 101 18.67 5.90 3.87
C GLN A 101 19.76 4.99 3.27
N PHE A 102 19.39 4.00 2.45
CA PHE A 102 20.32 3.10 1.76
C PHE A 102 20.67 3.56 0.33
N ARG A 103 20.28 4.78 -0.07
CA ARG A 103 20.55 5.36 -1.39
C ARG A 103 21.55 6.51 -1.29
#